data_AF-A0A5E5QST6-F1
#
_entry.id   AF-A0A5E5QST6-F1
#
_cell.length_a   1.000
_cell.length_b   1.000
_cell.length_c   1.000
_cell.angle_alpha   90.00
_cell.angle_beta   90.00
_cell.angle_gamma   90.00
#
_symmetry.space_group_name_H-M   'P 1'
#
loop_
_entity.id
_entity.type
_entity.pdbx_description
1 polymer ?
#
loop_
_entity_poly.entity_id
_entity_poly.type
_entity_poly.pdbx_seq_one_letter_code
_entity_poly.pdbx_strand_id
1 'polypeptide(L)' 'MLGHPIGNLRKEAALALGELADPASAQALRVAEGDGDPEVRKAVRIALAQLRVPA' A
#
# COMPACT_ATOMS: atom_id res chain seq x y z
N MET A 1 9.45 1.79 0.73
CA MET A 1 9.51 2.17 -0.71
C MET A 1 8.54 1.29 -1.49
N LEU A 2 7.47 1.85 -2.05
CA LEU A 2 6.55 1.10 -2.91
C LEU A 2 7.12 0.84 -4.33
N GLY A 3 8.27 1.42 -4.68
CA GLY A 3 9.00 1.10 -5.92
C GLY A 3 10.18 0.13 -5.75
N HIS A 4 10.33 -0.51 -4.59
CA HIS A 4 11.48 -1.37 -4.31
C HIS A 4 11.39 -2.70 -5.08
N PRO A 5 12.48 -3.28 -5.63
CA PRO A 5 12.42 -4.53 -6.41
C PRO A 5 11.90 -5.73 -5.61
N ILE A 6 12.18 -5.78 -4.31
CA ILE A 6 11.75 -6.87 -3.41
C ILE A 6 10.26 -6.69 -3.04
N GLY A 7 9.42 -7.65 -3.46
CA GLY A 7 7.97 -7.65 -3.19
C GLY A 7 7.61 -7.61 -1.70
N ASN A 8 8.30 -8.41 -0.87
CA ASN A 8 8.09 -8.39 0.58
C ASN A 8 8.28 -6.99 1.19
N LEU A 9 9.29 -6.23 0.77
CA LEU A 9 9.51 -4.87 1.28
C LEU A 9 8.43 -3.89 0.81
N ARG A 10 7.88 -4.07 -0.39
CA ARG A 10 6.73 -3.26 -0.85
C ARG A 10 5.48 -3.57 -0.02
N LYS A 11 5.23 -4.85 0.27
CA LYS A 11 4.12 -5.31 1.11
C LYS A 11 4.21 -4.71 2.52
N GLU A 12 5.35 -4.86 3.20
CA GLU A 12 5.54 -4.29 4.55
C GLU A 12 5.44 -2.75 4.52
N ALA A 13 5.95 -2.10 3.48
CA ALA A 13 5.79 -0.65 3.33
C ALA A 13 4.33 -0.23 3.16
N ALA A 14 3.53 -0.97 2.38
CA ALA A 14 2.10 -0.67 2.24
C ALA A 14 1.36 -0.80 3.58
N LEU A 15 1.61 -1.87 4.35
CA LEU A 15 1.03 -2.06 5.67
C LEU A 15 1.40 -0.94 6.63
N ALA A 16 2.68 -0.60 6.71
CA ALA A 16 3.15 0.49 7.57
C ALA A 16 2.51 1.84 7.24
N LEU A 17 2.32 2.15 5.95
CA LEU A 17 1.64 3.38 5.53
C LEU A 17 0.16 3.41 5.94
N GLY A 18 -0.51 2.25 5.92
CA GLY A 18 -1.88 2.12 6.40
C GLY A 18 -1.99 2.29 7.92
N GLU A 19 -1.07 1.70 8.68
CA GLU A 19 -1.01 1.82 10.14
C GLU A 19 -0.72 3.25 10.61
N LEU A 20 0.14 3.96 9.87
CA LEU A 20 0.41 5.38 10.13
C LEU A 20 -0.80 6.28 9.85
N ALA A 21 -1.74 5.82 9.00
CA ALA A 21 -2.95 6.53 8.60
C ALA A 21 -2.69 7.97 8.10
N ASP A 22 -1.53 8.23 7.49
CA ASP A 22 -1.22 9.52 6.88
C ASP A 22 -1.93 9.68 5.53
N PRO A 23 -2.86 10.64 5.38
CA PRO A 23 -3.58 10.88 4.12
C PRO A 23 -2.67 11.15 2.92
N ALA A 24 -1.45 11.66 3.13
CA ALA A 24 -0.48 11.90 2.07
C ALA A 24 -0.06 10.58 1.36
N SER A 25 -0.20 9.44 2.04
CA SER A 25 0.15 8.12 1.52
C SER A 25 -0.87 7.57 0.52
N ALA A 26 -2.09 8.13 0.46
CA ALA A 26 -3.19 7.60 -0.33
C ALA A 26 -2.87 7.54 -1.83
N GLN A 27 -2.17 8.55 -2.38
CA GLN A 27 -1.80 8.55 -3.79
C GLN A 27 -0.79 7.44 -4.10
N ALA A 28 0.22 7.25 -3.24
CA ALA A 28 1.24 6.23 -3.42
C ALA A 28 0.63 4.81 -3.33
N LEU A 29 -0.32 4.61 -2.41
CA LEU A 29 -1.06 3.36 -2.29
C LEU A 29 -1.94 3.08 -3.51
N ARG A 30 -2.68 4.07 -4.05
CA ARG A 30 -3.47 3.87 -5.27
C ARG A 30 -2.62 3.45 -6.47
N VAL A 31 -1.42 4.02 -6.63
CA VAL A 31 -0.48 3.60 -7.68
C VAL A 31 -0.07 2.13 -7.49
N ALA A 32 0.10 1.69 -6.24
CA ALA A 32 0.49 0.32 -5.90
C ALA A 32 -0.66 -0.70 -5.98
N GLU A 33 -1.90 -0.30 -6.27
CA GLU A 33 -3.01 -1.26 -6.48
C GLU A 33 -2.78 -2.15 -7.72
N GLY A 34 -1.99 -1.65 -8.68
CA GLY A 34 -1.57 -2.39 -9.87
C GLY A 34 -0.28 -3.20 -9.70
N ASP A 35 0.24 -3.38 -8.48
CA ASP A 35 1.49 -4.11 -8.27
C ASP A 35 1.42 -5.54 -8.83
N GLY A 36 2.50 -6.02 -9.43
CA GLY A 36 2.57 -7.37 -10.00
C GLY A 36 2.42 -8.48 -8.95
N ASP A 37 2.83 -8.21 -7.71
CA ASP A 37 2.76 -9.16 -6.60
C ASP A 37 1.36 -9.14 -5.94
N PRO A 38 0.63 -10.29 -5.93
CA PRO A 38 -0.69 -10.39 -5.30
C PRO A 38 -0.71 -10.02 -3.81
N GLU A 39 0.35 -10.32 -3.07
CA GLU A 39 0.42 -10.03 -1.64
C GLU A 39 0.59 -8.53 -1.40
N VAL A 40 1.32 -7.84 -2.27
CA VAL A 40 1.43 -6.37 -2.24
C VAL A 40 0.07 -5.74 -2.52
N ARG A 41 -0.66 -6.19 -3.55
CA ARG A 41 -2.01 -5.68 -3.85
C ARG A 41 -2.97 -5.85 -2.66
N LYS A 42 -2.90 -6.98 -1.96
CA LYS A 42 -3.71 -7.23 -0.76
C LYS A 42 -3.35 -6.25 0.37
N ALA A 43 -2.06 -6.05 0.64
CA ALA A 43 -1.59 -5.10 1.65
C ALA A 43 -2.01 -3.66 1.32
N VAL A 44 -1.93 -3.25 0.06
CA VAL A 44 -2.36 -1.92 -0.41
C VAL A 44 -3.85 -1.68 -0.15
N ARG A 45 -4.72 -2.66 -0.45
CA ARG A 45 -6.17 -2.53 -0.16
C ARG A 45 -6.46 -2.41 1.33
N ILE A 46 -5.74 -3.17 2.16
CA ILE A 46 -5.84 -3.06 3.62
C ILE A 46 -5.45 -1.64 4.07
N ALA A 47 -4.35 -1.11 3.56
CA ALA A 47 -3.87 0.21 3.90
C ALA A 47 -4.83 1.34 3.46
N LEU A 48 -5.39 1.26 2.26
CA LEU A 48 -6.41 2.21 1.78
C LEU A 48 -7.68 2.18 2.65
N ALA A 49 -8.12 0.99 3.06
CA ALA A 49 -9.26 0.84 3.97
C ALA A 49 -8.97 1.44 5.36
N GLN A 50 -7.75 1.29 5.88
CA GLN A 50 -7.32 1.90 7.15
C GLN A 50 -7.31 3.43 7.08
N LEU A 51 -6.88 3.99 5.94
CA LEU A 51 -6.96 5.42 5.65
C LEU A 51 -8.41 5.92 5.45
N ARG A 52 -9.40 5.02 5.46
CA ARG A 52 -10.81 5.29 5.11
C ARG A 52 -10.96 5.91 3.73
N VAL A 53 -10.02 5.62 2.82
CA VAL A 53 -10.08 6.05 1.43
C VAL A 53 -10.97 5.03 0.71
N PRO A 54 -12.10 5.45 0.10
CA PRO A 54 -12.91 4.55 -0.70
C PRO A 54 -12.08 4.01 -1.86
N ALA A 55 -12.29 2.72 -2.18
CA ALA A 55 -11.68 2.04 -3.32
C ALA A 55 -12.04 2.71 -4.65
#